data_AF-A0A1B8NVY4-F1
#
_entry.id   AF-A0A1B8NVY4-F1
#
_cell.length_a   1.000
_cell.length_b   1.000
_cell.length_c   1.000
_cell.angle_alpha   90.00
_cell.angle_beta   90.00
_cell.angle_gamma   90.00
#
_symmetry.space_group_name_H-M   'P 1'
#
loop_
_entity.id
_entity.type
_entity.pdbx_description
1 polymer ?
#
loop_
_entity_poly.entity_id
_entity_poly.type
_entity_poly.pdbx_seq_one_letter_code
_entity_poly.pdbx_strand_id
1 'polypeptide(L)'
;MHVIAAKAVAFREAMSQDFVRYQARVIDNARAMAEVFIERGCDVVSGGTDDHLFLVSLIKLGVTGKDADAALGRAHITVNKNAVPNDPRAPS
;
A
#
# COMPACT_ATOMS: atom_id res chain seq x y z
N MET A 1 13.42 -27.26 10.39
CA MET A 1 14.00 -26.70 11.62
C MET A 1 14.40 -25.23 11.50
N HIS A 2 15.20 -24.80 10.50
CA HIS A 2 15.66 -23.40 10.41
C HIS A 2 14.53 -22.35 10.29
N VAL A 3 13.47 -22.60 9.51
CA VAL A 3 12.31 -21.68 9.41
C VAL A 3 11.54 -21.57 10.73
N ILE A 4 11.44 -22.67 11.50
CA ILE A 4 10.74 -22.66 12.80
C ILE A 4 11.51 -21.77 13.78
N ALA A 5 12.83 -21.90 13.83
CA ALA A 5 13.67 -21.05 14.65
C ALA A 5 13.56 -19.56 14.25
N ALA A 6 13.56 -19.26 12.94
CA ALA A 6 13.38 -17.89 12.45
C ALA A 6 12.01 -17.29 12.86
N LYS A 7 10.93 -18.08 12.76
CA LYS A 7 9.60 -17.65 13.21
C LYS A 7 9.55 -17.39 14.72
N ALA A 8 10.22 -18.21 15.53
CA ALA A 8 10.30 -18.00 16.98
C ALA A 8 11.00 -16.67 17.32
N VAL A 9 12.06 -16.31 16.59
CA VAL A 9 12.72 -14.99 16.71
C VAL A 9 11.75 -13.87 16.33
N ALA A 10 11.08 -13.97 15.18
CA ALA A 10 10.12 -12.96 14.73
C ALA A 10 8.95 -12.75 15.72
N PHE A 11 8.43 -13.84 16.31
CA PHE A 11 7.39 -13.74 17.34
C PHE A 11 7.88 -13.05 18.62
N ARG A 12 9.11 -13.31 19.04
CA ARG A 12 9.71 -12.60 20.18
C ARG A 12 9.83 -11.10 19.91
N GLU A 13 10.26 -10.70 18.71
CA GLU A 13 10.31 -9.30 18.30
C GLU A 13 8.92 -8.67 18.27
N ALA A 14 7.93 -9.38 17.73
CA ALA A 14 6.54 -8.92 17.64
C ALA A 14 5.88 -8.64 19.01
N MET A 15 6.35 -9.30 20.07
CA MET A 15 5.88 -9.06 21.45
C MET A 15 6.50 -7.83 22.12
N SER A 16 7.51 -7.19 21.49
CA SER A 16 8.19 -6.03 22.06
C SER A 16 7.36 -4.75 21.95
N GLN A 17 7.54 -3.82 22.90
CA GLN A 17 6.93 -2.49 22.82
C GLN A 17 7.43 -1.68 21.62
N ASP A 18 8.64 -1.96 21.15
CA ASP A 18 9.23 -1.31 19.98
C ASP A 18 8.48 -1.71 18.71
N PHE A 19 8.10 -2.99 18.59
CA PHE A 19 7.26 -3.45 17.49
C PHE A 19 5.85 -2.85 17.55
N VAL A 20 5.25 -2.69 18.73
CA VAL A 20 3.96 -1.99 18.88
C VAL A 20 4.05 -0.55 18.35
N ARG A 21 5.11 0.19 18.73
CA ARG A 21 5.34 1.56 18.23
C ARG A 21 5.60 1.59 16.72
N TYR A 22 6.31 0.59 16.19
CA TYR A 22 6.51 0.43 14.75
C TYR A 22 5.17 0.22 14.01
N GLN A 23 4.30 -0.65 14.49
CA GLN A 23 2.99 -0.89 13.87
C GLN A 23 2.09 0.36 13.88
N ALA A 24 2.10 1.13 14.97
CA ALA A 24 1.40 2.42 14.99
C ALA A 24 1.95 3.38 13.91
N ARG A 25 3.28 3.44 13.75
CA ARG A 25 3.92 4.26 12.72
C ARG A 25 3.58 3.80 11.30
N VAL A 26 3.41 2.49 11.06
CA VAL A 26 2.98 1.96 9.75
C VAL A 26 1.62 2.52 9.36
N ILE A 27 0.65 2.52 10.28
CA ILE A 27 -0.69 3.05 10.04
C ILE A 27 -0.65 4.58 9.86
N ASP A 28 0.07 5.30 10.72
CA ASP A 28 0.25 6.75 10.62
C ASP A 28 0.82 7.15 9.25
N ASN A 29 1.84 6.42 8.78
CA ASN A 29 2.47 6.66 7.48
C ASN A 29 1.52 6.37 6.32
N ALA A 30 0.74 5.28 6.38
CA ALA A 30 -0.22 4.93 5.34
C ALA A 30 -1.33 6.00 5.22
N ARG A 31 -1.84 6.50 6.35
CA ARG A 31 -2.80 7.61 6.41
C ARG A 31 -2.23 8.90 5.82
N ALA A 32 -1.05 9.30 6.26
CA ALA A 32 -0.38 10.50 5.74
C ALA A 32 -0.14 10.41 4.22
N MET A 33 0.25 9.24 3.71
CA MET A 33 0.46 9.06 2.27
C MET A 33 -0.86 9.10 1.49
N ALA A 34 -1.92 8.47 2.00
CA ALA A 34 -3.26 8.53 1.39
C ALA A 34 -3.79 9.96 1.33
N GLU A 35 -3.65 10.74 2.42
CA GLU A 35 -4.01 12.16 2.47
C GLU A 35 -3.30 12.96 1.38
N VAL A 36 -1.97 12.79 1.23
CA VAL A 36 -1.20 13.48 0.18
C VAL A 36 -1.70 13.14 -1.22
N PHE A 37 -2.13 11.90 -1.48
CA PHE A 37 -2.73 11.55 -2.77
C PHE A 37 -4.07 12.25 -3.00
N ILE A 38 -4.92 12.28 -1.98
CA ILE A 38 -6.24 12.95 -2.03
C ILE A 38 -6.06 14.45 -2.27
N GLU A 39 -5.16 15.11 -1.53
CA GLU A 39 -4.84 16.53 -1.70
C GLU A 39 -4.33 16.86 -3.11
N ARG A 40 -3.64 15.89 -3.75
CA ARG A 40 -3.17 16.00 -5.13
C ARG A 40 -4.23 15.62 -6.18
N GLY A 41 -5.49 15.42 -5.76
CA GLY A 41 -6.62 15.15 -6.64
C GLY A 41 -6.70 13.71 -7.14
N CYS A 42 -5.98 12.77 -6.52
CA CYS A 42 -6.13 11.34 -6.81
C CYS A 42 -7.29 10.75 -6.01
N ASP A 43 -7.98 9.78 -6.60
CA ASP A 43 -9.05 9.06 -5.91
C ASP A 43 -8.44 7.91 -5.09
N VAL A 44 -8.47 8.02 -3.77
CA VAL A 44 -8.18 6.88 -2.88
C VAL A 44 -9.48 6.12 -2.62
N VAL A 45 -9.50 4.81 -2.87
CA VAL A 45 -10.68 3.96 -2.59
C VAL A 45 -11.04 4.08 -1.12
N SER A 46 -12.34 4.27 -0.82
CA SER A 46 -12.89 4.55 0.52
C SER A 46 -12.50 5.90 1.15
N GLY A 47 -11.69 6.72 0.47
CA GLY A 47 -11.32 8.06 0.93
C GLY A 47 -10.18 8.10 1.95
N GLY A 48 -9.47 6.99 2.18
CA GLY A 48 -8.36 6.92 3.14
C GLY A 48 -7.90 5.49 3.38
N THR A 49 -7.34 5.24 4.57
CA THR A 49 -7.04 3.88 5.06
C THR A 49 -7.01 3.84 6.59
N ASP A 50 -7.38 2.67 7.13
CA ASP A 50 -7.28 2.34 8.55
C ASP A 50 -6.22 1.26 8.83
N ASP A 51 -5.48 0.83 7.80
CA ASP A 51 -4.43 -0.18 7.92
C ASP A 51 -3.11 0.28 7.27
N HIS A 52 -2.36 -0.65 6.70
CA HIS A 52 -1.00 -0.47 6.19
C HIS A 52 -0.94 -0.19 4.68
N LEU A 53 -2.08 -0.24 3.98
CA LEU A 53 -2.15 -0.04 2.53
C LEU A 53 -3.35 0.83 2.14
N PHE A 54 -3.36 1.30 0.91
CA PHE A 54 -4.48 1.99 0.31
C PHE A 54 -4.47 1.76 -1.20
N LEU A 55 -5.61 1.97 -1.85
CA LEU A 55 -5.74 1.80 -3.30
C LEU A 55 -5.98 3.15 -3.96
N VAL A 56 -5.15 3.48 -4.95
CA VAL A 56 -5.34 4.68 -5.79
C VAL A 56 -6.04 4.28 -7.07
N SER A 57 -7.23 4.81 -7.31
CA SER A 57 -7.95 4.64 -8.57
C SER A 57 -7.35 5.54 -9.65
N LEU A 58 -6.86 4.91 -10.71
CA LEU A 58 -6.26 5.59 -11.86
C LEU A 58 -7.29 5.87 -12.96
N ILE A 59 -8.57 5.55 -12.75
CA ILE A 59 -9.64 5.68 -13.76
C ILE A 59 -9.74 7.12 -14.25
N LYS A 60 -9.82 8.10 -13.33
CA LYS A 60 -9.90 9.53 -13.66
C LYS A 60 -8.63 10.06 -14.33
N LEU A 61 -7.48 9.43 -14.09
CA LEU A 61 -6.21 9.79 -14.70
C LEU A 61 -6.07 9.23 -16.13
N GLY A 62 -6.96 8.32 -16.56
CA GLY A 62 -6.89 7.69 -17.88
C GLY A 62 -5.69 6.74 -18.05
N VAL A 63 -5.02 6.37 -16.96
CA VAL A 63 -3.81 5.52 -16.95
C VAL A 63 -4.17 4.14 -16.40
N THR A 64 -3.62 3.06 -16.95
CA THR A 64 -3.83 1.71 -16.41
C THR A 64 -2.87 1.42 -15.24
N GLY A 65 -3.22 0.47 -14.37
CA GLY A 65 -2.31 0.01 -13.33
C GLY A 65 -0.99 -0.53 -13.88
N LYS A 66 -1.01 -1.13 -15.08
CA LYS A 66 0.19 -1.63 -15.77
C LYS A 66 1.12 -0.49 -16.20
N ASP A 67 0.56 0.59 -16.74
CA ASP A 67 1.35 1.74 -17.19
C ASP A 67 1.98 2.48 -16.00
N ALA A 68 1.21 2.64 -14.91
CA ALA A 68 1.70 3.24 -13.68
C ALA A 68 2.81 2.41 -13.04
N ASP A 69 2.63 1.08 -12.93
CA ASP A 69 3.64 0.15 -12.41
C ASP A 69 4.96 0.23 -13.21
N ALA A 70 4.87 0.22 -14.55
CA ALA A 70 6.04 0.35 -15.41
C ALA A 70 6.73 1.72 -15.26
N ALA A 71 5.96 2.81 -15.13
CA ALA A 71 6.50 4.16 -14.97
C ALA A 71 7.20 4.34 -13.62
N LEU A 72 6.58 3.88 -12.53
CA LEU A 72 7.15 3.91 -11.19
C LEU A 72 8.36 2.99 -11.08
N GLY A 73 8.33 1.82 -11.73
CA GLY A 73 9.47 0.91 -11.81
C GLY A 73 10.70 1.54 -12.47
N ARG A 74 10.53 2.35 -13.52
CA ARG A 74 11.64 3.13 -14.12
C ARG A 74 12.23 4.19 -13.17
N ALA A 75 11.46 4.62 -12.17
CA ALA A 75 11.89 5.52 -11.11
C ALA A 75 12.33 4.77 -9.83
N HIS A 76 12.50 3.44 -9.89
CA HIS A 76 12.84 2.59 -8.75
C HIS A 76 11.80 2.61 -7.60
N ILE A 77 10.53 2.84 -7.93
CA ILE A 77 9.42 2.75 -7.00
C ILE A 77 8.64 1.46 -7.30
N THR A 78 8.69 0.50 -6.38
CA THR A 78 7.97 -0.77 -6.52
C THR A 78 6.56 -0.64 -5.97
N VAL A 79 5.57 -0.95 -6.82
CA VAL A 79 4.15 -1.01 -6.46
C VAL A 79 3.55 -2.29 -7.03
N ASN A 80 2.23 -2.48 -6.89
CA ASN A 80 1.52 -3.52 -7.59
C ASN A 80 0.23 -2.96 -8.21
N LYS A 81 -0.16 -3.50 -9.37
CA LYS A 81 -1.47 -3.22 -9.97
C LYS A 81 -2.57 -3.97 -9.21
N ASN A 82 -3.69 -3.31 -8.97
CA ASN A 82 -4.87 -3.89 -8.31
C ASN A 82 -6.15 -3.50 -9.07
N ALA A 83 -7.16 -4.36 -9.01
CA ALA A 83 -8.51 -3.99 -9.44
C ALA A 83 -9.13 -3.00 -8.45
N VAL A 84 -9.94 -2.07 -8.95
CA VAL A 84 -10.71 -1.12 -8.14
C VAL A 84 -12.19 -1.22 -8.48
N PRO A 85 -13.10 -0.85 -7.56
CA PRO A 85 -14.53 -0.85 -7.84
C PRO A 85 -14.88 0.00 -9.07
N ASN A 86 -15.78 -0.50 -9.90
CA ASN A 86 -16.31 0.19 -11.09
C ASN A 86 -15.24 0.57 -12.15
N ASP A 87 -14.11 -0.15 -12.21
CA ASP A 87 -13.18 0.01 -13.34
C ASP A 87 -13.87 -0.47 -14.63
N PRO A 88 -14.06 0.40 -15.65
CA PRO A 88 -14.71 0.01 -16.90
C PRO A 88 -13.82 -0.88 -17.77
N ARG A 89 -12.53 -1.01 -17.45
CA ARG A 89 -11.58 -1.82 -18.21
C ARG A 89 -11.67 -3.27 -17.78
N ALA A 90 -11.48 -4.18 -18.75
CA ALA A 90 -11.46 -5.60 -18.45
C ALA A 90 -10.33 -5.94 -17.44
N PRO A 91 -10.55 -6.91 -16.52
CA PRO A 91 -9.52 -7.37 -15.60
C PRO A 91 -8.27 -7.78 -16.39
N SER A 92 -7.11 -7.27 -15.99
CA SER A 92 -5.80 -7.56 -16.60
C SER A 92 -4.94 -8.49 -15.75
#